data_AF-A0A1Y4F9D1-F1
#
_entry.id   AF-A0A1Y4F9D1-F1
#
_cell.length_a   1.000
_cell.length_b   1.000
_cell.length_c   1.000
_cell.angle_alpha   90.00
_cell.angle_beta   90.00
_cell.angle_gamma   90.00
#
_symmetry.space_group_name_H-M   'P 1'
#
loop_
_entity.id
_entity.type
_entity.pdbx_description
1 polymer ?
#
loop_
_entity_poly.entity_id
_entity_poly.type
_entity_poly.pdbx_seq_one_letter_code
_entity_poly.pdbx_strand_id
1 'polypeptide(L)'
;MAVPEYIRMVPRPVNTIVEDNGRDGPNRFAVRERVSIKYISGGNPQPKNGKVIGHIRDGKYVPKQDKASVSGPDMLSYGASAFVKSVSEDLLDDLLEVYPIKEAYTIMAIATLRIIKPSIVNGRLSTEYNRTFVCKDYPGIGMSPNTISGFLQRLGQDGRKRRTFYQKRALRVARDHHVIIDGMLKQDTSTVNDLSTFSYKGRVKGCKDVSVIYAYDLEAMEPICAEVFPGNSIDAVSYRSFIVDNDIRQGIIIADKGFPPVRIIKELGDRPDLHFLTPIKRNDARITNNAMLTFSGVLEGVGDHVLYKKQAIKGGRYLYSFKSSSKAAMEETDYLKRREQNHDFISEKYEKKRLVFGVIVFESDLDMDPKTAYLCYDERWILELVFKQYKNDQCLDQTNVQGDFSLMGSEFINFISTVLTCRLIQKARDAGLLNKMSYKDLMDDLSSAWRMVDAPAPPHSDDSYWVHTIVSVFEELETLGLSIPVPKPAPKKRGRPKKEPTEPKPNRPRG
;
A
#
# COMPACT_ATOMS: atom_id res chain seq x y z
N MET A 1 -4.25 47.72 34.12
CA MET A 1 -4.42 49.18 33.97
C MET A 1 -5.80 49.60 34.43
N ALA A 2 -6.03 50.88 34.72
CA ALA A 2 -7.37 51.35 35.09
C ALA A 2 -8.29 51.24 33.87
N VAL A 3 -9.39 50.49 33.99
CA VAL A 3 -10.40 50.39 32.94
C VAL A 3 -11.08 51.77 32.79
N PRO A 4 -11.15 52.37 31.60
CA PRO A 4 -11.84 53.65 31.40
C PRO A 4 -13.32 53.62 31.79
N GLU A 5 -13.87 54.75 32.23
CA GLU A 5 -15.26 54.84 32.70
C GLU A 5 -16.28 54.44 31.63
N TYR A 6 -16.09 54.91 30.38
CA TYR A 6 -16.95 54.56 29.25
C TYR A 6 -16.99 53.04 28.97
N ILE A 7 -15.94 52.29 29.33
CA ILE A 7 -15.91 50.83 29.26
C ILE A 7 -16.63 50.21 30.47
N ARG A 8 -16.46 50.77 31.67
CA ARG A 8 -17.12 50.26 32.89
C ARG A 8 -18.64 50.40 32.83
N MET A 9 -19.16 51.39 32.10
CA MET A 9 -20.59 51.65 31.94
C MET A 9 -21.27 50.79 30.87
N VAL A 10 -20.52 50.02 30.07
CA VAL A 10 -21.10 49.16 29.02
C VAL A 10 -21.99 48.07 29.64
N PRO A 11 -23.27 47.95 29.23
CA PRO A 11 -24.16 46.88 29.67
C PRO A 11 -23.57 45.49 29.41
N ARG A 12 -23.60 44.62 30.43
CA ARG A 12 -23.01 43.27 30.44
C ARG A 12 -23.68 42.40 31.51
N PRO A 13 -23.50 41.06 31.51
CA PRO A 13 -24.08 40.18 32.52
C PRO A 13 -23.75 40.61 33.96
N VAL A 14 -24.72 40.43 34.87
CA VAL A 14 -24.55 40.71 36.30
C VAL A 14 -23.48 39.80 36.92
N ASN A 15 -22.88 40.23 38.05
CA ASN A 15 -21.79 39.52 38.74
C ASN A 15 -20.52 39.32 37.90
N THR A 16 -20.18 40.32 37.08
CA THR A 16 -18.96 40.32 36.26
C THR A 16 -18.04 41.49 36.58
N ILE A 17 -16.77 41.36 36.23
CA ILE A 17 -15.79 42.43 36.28
C ILE A 17 -15.18 42.67 34.90
N VAL A 18 -14.68 43.88 34.65
CA VAL A 18 -13.91 44.20 33.45
C VAL A 18 -12.44 44.33 33.83
N GLU A 19 -11.56 43.67 33.06
CA GLU A 19 -10.11 43.72 33.19
C GLU A 19 -9.53 44.32 31.91
N ASP A 20 -8.67 45.33 32.03
CA ASP A 20 -7.86 45.84 30.91
C ASP A 20 -6.55 45.07 30.86
N ASN A 21 -6.45 44.17 29.87
CA ASN A 21 -5.29 43.32 29.61
C ASN A 21 -4.08 44.11 29.07
N GLY A 22 -4.28 45.37 28.71
CA GLY A 22 -3.21 46.30 28.36
C GLY A 22 -2.48 46.06 27.05
N ARG A 23 -2.97 45.11 26.25
CA ARG A 23 -2.55 44.91 24.87
C ARG A 23 -3.62 45.51 23.97
N ASP A 24 -3.21 46.41 23.09
CA ASP A 24 -4.10 46.89 22.05
C ASP A 24 -4.55 45.74 21.16
N GLY A 25 -5.84 45.74 20.85
CA GLY A 25 -6.47 44.70 20.06
C GLY A 25 -7.84 44.27 20.58
N PRO A 26 -8.43 43.28 19.90
CA PRO A 26 -9.84 42.94 20.07
C PRO A 26 -10.15 42.29 21.43
N ASN A 27 -9.14 41.91 22.22
CA ASN A 27 -9.31 41.30 23.53
C ASN A 27 -8.83 42.21 24.68
N ARG A 28 -8.67 43.51 24.46
CA ARG A 28 -8.15 44.47 25.45
C ARG A 28 -8.99 44.50 26.74
N PHE A 29 -10.30 44.69 26.61
CA PHE A 29 -11.22 44.75 27.75
C PHE A 29 -11.95 43.41 27.92
N ALA A 30 -11.43 42.55 28.80
CA ALA A 30 -12.02 41.24 29.08
C ALA A 30 -13.09 41.34 30.18
N VAL A 31 -14.23 40.68 29.97
CA VAL A 31 -15.29 40.53 30.97
C VAL A 31 -15.17 39.16 31.61
N ARG A 32 -15.06 39.12 32.95
CA ARG A 32 -14.84 37.89 33.72
C ARG A 32 -15.93 37.69 34.75
N GLU A 33 -16.26 36.43 35.01
CA GLU A 33 -17.13 36.05 36.13
C GLU A 33 -16.50 36.48 37.45
N ARG A 34 -17.31 36.89 38.43
CA ARG A 34 -16.88 37.00 39.83
C ARG A 34 -17.25 35.69 40.53
N VAL A 35 -16.25 34.88 40.89
CA VAL A 35 -16.49 33.51 41.39
C VAL A 35 -16.56 33.44 42.90
N SER A 36 -15.62 34.06 43.60
CA SER A 36 -15.57 34.02 45.07
C SER A 36 -14.72 35.17 45.61
N ILE A 37 -14.63 35.26 46.93
CA ILE A 37 -13.74 36.19 47.63
C ILE A 37 -12.64 35.37 48.30
N LYS A 38 -11.38 35.74 48.08
CA LYS A 38 -10.22 35.18 48.76
C LYS A 38 -9.88 36.07 49.96
N TYR A 39 -10.04 35.54 51.17
CA TYR A 39 -9.57 36.21 52.38
C TYR A 39 -8.04 36.07 52.46
N ILE A 40 -7.35 37.19 52.69
CA ILE A 40 -5.89 37.26 52.82
C ILE A 40 -5.57 37.65 54.26
N SER A 41 -4.66 36.92 54.91
CA SER A 41 -4.27 37.20 56.29
C SER A 41 -3.68 38.62 56.38
N GLY A 42 -4.21 39.44 57.28
CA GLY A 42 -3.77 40.83 57.49
C GLY A 42 -4.21 41.84 56.40
N GLY A 43 -5.11 41.46 55.48
CA GLY A 43 -5.55 42.33 54.40
C GLY A 43 -7.04 42.22 54.08
N ASN A 44 -7.53 43.18 53.28
CA ASN A 44 -8.91 43.17 52.82
C ASN A 44 -9.19 41.97 51.90
N PRO A 45 -10.36 41.33 51.99
CA PRO A 45 -10.74 40.23 51.11
C PRO A 45 -10.66 40.64 49.64
N GLN A 46 -10.00 39.82 48.82
CA GLN A 46 -9.77 40.11 47.40
C GLN A 46 -10.73 39.30 46.51
N PRO A 47 -11.32 39.88 45.46
CA PRO A 47 -12.16 39.14 44.53
C PRO A 47 -11.34 38.11 43.75
N LYS A 48 -11.82 36.86 43.70
CA LYS A 48 -11.32 35.80 42.81
C LYS A 48 -12.16 35.79 41.54
N ASN A 49 -11.55 36.26 40.46
CA ASN A 49 -12.19 36.33 39.15
C ASN A 49 -12.13 34.96 38.45
N GLY A 50 -13.21 34.60 37.77
CA GLY A 50 -13.36 33.37 37.01
C GLY A 50 -12.83 33.49 35.58
N LYS A 51 -13.39 32.63 34.72
CA LYS A 51 -13.08 32.60 33.28
C LYS A 51 -13.55 33.89 32.60
N VAL A 52 -12.90 34.22 31.48
CA VAL A 52 -13.38 35.25 30.56
C VAL A 52 -14.64 34.74 29.87
N ILE A 53 -15.73 35.48 29.99
CA ILE A 53 -17.02 35.17 29.37
C ILE A 53 -17.35 36.08 28.19
N GLY A 54 -16.50 37.06 27.87
CA GLY A 54 -16.65 37.93 26.73
C GLY A 54 -15.70 39.11 26.77
N HIS A 55 -15.85 40.03 25.84
CA HIS A 55 -15.02 41.23 25.73
C HIS A 55 -15.88 42.45 25.42
N ILE A 56 -15.42 43.63 25.78
CA ILE A 56 -16.06 44.88 25.37
C ILE A 56 -15.35 45.41 24.12
N ARG A 57 -16.11 45.65 23.05
CA ARG A 57 -15.65 46.22 21.78
C ARG A 57 -16.64 47.27 21.31
N ASP A 58 -16.15 48.43 20.88
CA ASP A 58 -16.96 49.52 20.33
C ASP A 58 -18.20 49.86 21.17
N GLY A 59 -18.01 49.94 22.49
CA GLY A 59 -19.08 50.26 23.45
C GLY A 59 -20.10 49.15 23.68
N LYS A 60 -19.86 47.92 23.19
CA LYS A 60 -20.76 46.77 23.33
C LYS A 60 -20.07 45.58 23.98
N TYR A 61 -20.79 44.87 24.83
CA TYR A 61 -20.38 43.57 25.31
C TYR A 61 -20.59 42.52 24.22
N VAL A 62 -19.52 41.79 23.90
CA VAL A 62 -19.52 40.66 22.97
C VAL A 62 -19.27 39.40 23.79
N PRO A 63 -20.25 38.49 23.92
CA PRO A 63 -20.06 37.25 24.65
C PRO A 63 -18.98 36.40 23.97
N LYS A 64 -18.26 35.63 24.79
CA LYS A 64 -17.26 34.69 24.30
C LYS A 64 -17.99 33.58 23.56
N GLN A 65 -17.90 33.62 22.24
CA GLN A 65 -18.31 32.53 21.39
C GLN A 65 -17.27 31.41 21.46
N ASP A 66 -17.72 30.20 21.20
CA ASP A 66 -16.82 29.10 20.93
C ASP A 66 -15.97 29.40 19.70
N LYS A 67 -14.74 28.87 19.68
CA LYS A 67 -13.88 29.03 18.50
C LYS A 67 -14.56 28.31 17.33
N ALA A 68 -14.37 28.82 16.12
CA ALA A 68 -14.73 28.03 14.95
C ALA A 68 -14.04 26.64 15.02
N SER A 69 -14.74 25.59 14.60
CA SER A 69 -14.22 24.22 14.50
C SER A 69 -13.86 23.55 15.84
N VAL A 70 -14.55 23.85 16.95
CA VAL A 70 -14.32 23.15 18.24
C VAL A 70 -14.43 21.63 18.10
N SER A 71 -15.40 21.16 17.31
CA SER A 71 -15.68 19.73 17.09
C SER A 71 -14.95 19.15 15.88
N GLY A 72 -14.10 19.92 15.21
CA GLY A 72 -13.50 19.54 13.92
C GLY A 72 -14.42 19.85 12.73
N PRO A 73 -14.15 19.27 11.55
CA PRO A 73 -15.01 19.43 10.36
C PRO A 73 -16.28 18.59 10.49
N ASP A 74 -17.39 19.06 9.90
CA ASP A 74 -18.67 18.35 9.91
C ASP A 74 -18.74 17.21 8.87
N MET A 75 -17.82 17.22 7.90
CA MET A 75 -17.74 16.27 6.79
C MET A 75 -16.29 15.90 6.47
N LEU A 76 -16.08 14.66 6.04
CA LEU A 76 -14.77 14.10 5.69
C LEU A 76 -14.86 13.30 4.39
N SER A 77 -13.75 13.17 3.66
CA SER A 77 -13.65 12.23 2.54
C SER A 77 -13.68 10.79 3.06
N TYR A 78 -14.56 9.96 2.47
CA TYR A 78 -14.94 8.64 2.98
C TYR A 78 -14.48 7.50 2.07
N GLY A 79 -14.78 7.55 0.77
CA GLY A 79 -14.77 6.37 -0.11
C GLY A 79 -13.41 5.66 -0.15
N ALA A 80 -12.33 6.40 -0.42
CA ALA A 80 -10.99 5.82 -0.48
C ALA A 80 -10.53 5.23 0.87
N SER A 81 -10.78 5.91 2.00
CA SER A 81 -10.46 5.38 3.34
C SER A 81 -11.29 4.14 3.69
N ALA A 82 -12.58 4.14 3.34
CA ALA A 82 -13.45 2.99 3.56
C ALA A 82 -13.00 1.77 2.74
N PHE A 83 -12.53 2.00 1.51
CA PHE A 83 -12.00 0.95 0.67
C PHE A 83 -10.76 0.31 1.30
N VAL A 84 -9.79 1.11 1.77
CA VAL A 84 -8.62 0.61 2.53
C VAL A 84 -9.06 -0.18 3.76
N LYS A 85 -9.99 0.36 4.55
CA LYS A 85 -10.49 -0.31 5.76
C LYS A 85 -11.11 -1.67 5.47
N SER A 86 -11.77 -1.81 4.31
CA SER A 86 -12.45 -3.05 3.92
C SER A 86 -11.52 -4.25 3.67
N VAL A 87 -10.19 -4.05 3.68
CA VAL A 87 -9.18 -5.10 3.47
C VAL A 87 -8.05 -5.08 4.52
N SER A 88 -8.24 -4.38 5.64
CA SER A 88 -7.15 -4.07 6.59
C SER A 88 -7.28 -4.66 8.00
N GLU A 89 -8.42 -5.28 8.34
CA GLU A 89 -8.75 -5.70 9.71
C GLU A 89 -7.70 -6.65 10.30
N ASP A 90 -7.35 -7.71 9.54
CA ASP A 90 -6.42 -8.74 9.97
C ASP A 90 -4.98 -8.23 10.17
N LEU A 91 -4.58 -7.16 9.47
CA LEU A 91 -3.30 -6.47 9.67
C LEU A 91 -3.30 -5.59 10.91
N LEU A 92 -4.42 -4.92 11.19
CA LEU A 92 -4.57 -4.16 12.43
C LEU A 92 -4.52 -5.09 13.64
N ASP A 93 -5.17 -6.25 13.57
CA ASP A 93 -5.12 -7.25 14.64
C ASP A 93 -3.69 -7.74 14.90
N ASP A 94 -2.94 -8.09 13.84
CA ASP A 94 -1.53 -8.47 13.96
C ASP A 94 -0.68 -7.35 14.58
N LEU A 95 -0.95 -6.08 14.23
CA LEU A 95 -0.27 -4.93 14.82
C LEU A 95 -0.64 -4.74 16.30
N LEU A 96 -1.89 -4.92 16.68
CA LEU A 96 -2.37 -4.76 18.06
C LEU A 96 -1.81 -5.83 19.01
N GLU A 97 -1.50 -7.02 18.48
CA GLU A 97 -0.83 -8.07 19.25
C GLU A 97 0.66 -7.76 19.52
N VAL A 98 1.27 -6.85 18.74
CA VAL A 98 2.72 -6.56 18.81
C VAL A 98 3.01 -5.17 19.36
N TYR A 99 2.15 -4.19 19.07
CA TYR A 99 2.33 -2.78 19.37
C TYR A 99 1.22 -2.26 20.27
N PRO A 100 1.51 -1.28 21.16
CA PRO A 100 0.47 -0.54 21.85
C PRO A 100 -0.53 0.07 20.86
N ILE A 101 -1.81 0.13 21.24
CA ILE A 101 -2.91 0.60 20.38
C ILE A 101 -2.60 1.90 19.64
N LYS A 102 -1.99 2.88 20.32
CA LYS A 102 -1.65 4.17 19.71
C LYS A 102 -0.59 4.04 18.61
N GLU A 103 0.38 3.15 18.77
CA GLU A 103 1.42 2.90 17.76
C GLU A 103 0.85 2.11 16.58
N ALA A 104 0.04 1.07 16.83
CA ALA A 104 -0.66 0.32 15.79
C ALA A 104 -1.56 1.24 14.95
N TYR A 105 -2.34 2.11 15.60
CA TYR A 105 -3.18 3.11 14.93
C TYR A 105 -2.35 4.15 14.17
N THR A 106 -1.19 4.57 14.70
CA THR A 106 -0.29 5.47 13.98
C THR A 106 0.25 4.81 12.71
N ILE A 107 0.64 3.55 12.78
CA ILE A 107 1.11 2.76 11.63
C ILE A 107 0.01 2.68 10.57
N MET A 108 -1.18 2.23 10.95
CA MET A 108 -2.30 2.05 10.02
C MET A 108 -2.77 3.36 9.41
N ALA A 109 -2.80 4.45 10.19
CA ALA A 109 -3.17 5.75 9.69
C ALA A 109 -2.15 6.30 8.68
N ILE A 110 -0.84 6.20 8.95
CA ILE A 110 0.18 6.59 7.97
C ILE A 110 0.11 5.71 6.72
N ALA A 111 -0.05 4.39 6.89
CA ALA A 111 -0.14 3.46 5.77
C ALA A 111 -1.35 3.77 4.87
N THR A 112 -2.52 4.03 5.48
CA THR A 112 -3.75 4.40 4.77
C THR A 112 -3.57 5.72 4.03
N LEU A 113 -2.96 6.73 4.66
CA LEU A 113 -2.72 8.04 4.04
C LEU A 113 -1.78 7.95 2.84
N ARG A 114 -0.76 7.10 2.88
CA ARG A 114 0.15 6.84 1.74
C ARG A 114 -0.56 6.17 0.57
N ILE A 115 -1.61 5.38 0.82
CA ILE A 115 -2.42 4.75 -0.23
C ILE A 115 -3.38 5.76 -0.85
N ILE A 116 -4.18 6.46 -0.04
CA ILE A 116 -5.21 7.38 -0.55
C ILE A 116 -4.62 8.69 -1.10
N LYS A 117 -3.40 9.05 -0.67
CA LYS A 117 -2.66 10.18 -1.22
C LYS A 117 -1.22 9.76 -1.56
N PRO A 118 -1.01 9.20 -2.76
CA PRO A 118 0.32 8.85 -3.25
C PRO A 118 1.30 10.04 -3.20
N SER A 119 2.58 9.77 -2.98
CA SER A 119 3.64 10.78 -2.78
C SER A 119 3.48 11.69 -1.55
N ILE A 120 2.57 11.41 -0.62
CA ILE A 120 2.39 12.28 0.54
C ILE A 120 3.67 12.37 1.39
N VAL A 121 4.16 13.59 1.57
CA VAL A 121 5.29 13.86 2.45
C VAL A 121 4.84 13.91 3.91
N ASN A 122 5.73 13.56 4.85
CA ASN A 122 5.40 13.50 6.28
C ASN A 122 4.80 14.81 6.81
N GLY A 123 5.20 15.96 6.26
CA GLY A 123 4.68 17.27 6.63
C GLY A 123 3.21 17.53 6.28
N ARG A 124 2.60 16.69 5.42
CA ARG A 124 1.21 16.82 4.95
C ARG A 124 0.27 15.80 5.58
N LEU A 125 0.79 14.79 6.30
CA LEU A 125 0.00 13.74 6.92
C LEU A 125 -1.09 14.31 7.84
N SER A 126 -0.76 15.31 8.67
CA SER A 126 -1.75 15.94 9.55
C SER A 126 -2.91 16.60 8.81
N THR A 127 -2.68 17.14 7.62
CA THR A 127 -3.74 17.78 6.84
C THR A 127 -4.69 16.73 6.28
N GLU A 128 -4.16 15.68 5.66
CA GLU A 128 -4.99 14.63 5.06
C GLU A 128 -5.68 13.76 6.12
N TYR A 129 -5.00 13.47 7.24
CA TYR A 129 -5.61 12.79 8.39
C TYR A 129 -6.88 13.50 8.87
N ASN A 130 -6.83 14.83 9.03
CA ASN A 130 -7.98 15.60 9.50
C ASN A 130 -9.03 15.89 8.41
N ARG A 131 -8.80 15.47 7.16
CA ARG A 131 -9.71 15.68 6.01
C ARG A 131 -10.42 14.40 5.57
N THR A 132 -9.98 13.25 6.07
CA THR A 132 -10.47 11.93 5.67
C THR A 132 -11.00 11.15 6.87
N PHE A 133 -11.80 10.11 6.62
CA PHE A 133 -12.32 9.22 7.68
C PHE A 133 -11.21 8.45 8.41
N VAL A 134 -9.96 8.52 7.95
CA VAL A 134 -8.78 7.98 8.65
C VAL A 134 -8.70 8.47 10.11
N CYS A 135 -9.10 9.71 10.41
CA CYS A 135 -9.11 10.20 11.80
C CYS A 135 -10.24 9.63 12.67
N LYS A 136 -11.30 9.10 12.06
CA LYS A 136 -12.40 8.41 12.74
C LYS A 136 -12.07 6.92 12.90
N ASP A 137 -11.40 6.33 11.92
CA ASP A 137 -10.95 4.94 11.97
C ASP A 137 -9.82 4.72 12.97
N TYR A 138 -8.90 5.68 13.07
CA TYR A 138 -7.73 5.62 13.95
C TYR A 138 -7.66 6.87 14.85
N PRO A 139 -8.57 7.03 15.82
CA PRO A 139 -8.69 8.28 16.59
C PRO A 139 -7.51 8.52 17.55
N GLY A 140 -7.30 9.79 17.92
CA GLY A 140 -6.36 10.19 18.97
C GLY A 140 -4.87 10.20 18.55
N ILE A 141 -4.59 10.18 17.24
CA ILE A 141 -3.23 10.15 16.71
C ILE A 141 -2.71 11.56 16.41
N GLY A 142 -1.51 11.85 16.92
CA GLY A 142 -0.80 13.08 16.63
C GLY A 142 0.04 12.94 15.36
N MET A 143 -0.27 13.74 14.33
CA MET A 143 0.39 13.65 13.02
C MET A 143 1.29 14.84 12.68
N SER A 144 1.77 15.57 13.69
CA SER A 144 2.70 16.68 13.44
C SER A 144 4.05 16.15 12.90
N PRO A 145 4.79 16.93 12.09
CA PRO A 145 6.06 16.49 11.52
C PRO A 145 7.04 15.94 12.56
N ASN A 146 7.15 16.60 13.72
CA ASN A 146 8.03 16.17 14.81
C ASN A 146 7.57 14.84 15.44
N THR A 147 6.25 14.66 15.59
CA THR A 147 5.68 13.41 16.13
C THR A 147 5.96 12.24 15.20
N ILE A 148 5.72 12.45 13.90
CA ILE A 148 5.95 11.42 12.87
C ILE A 148 7.44 11.08 12.78
N SER A 149 8.34 12.07 12.70
CA SER A 149 9.78 11.83 12.63
C SER A 149 10.30 11.04 13.84
N GLY A 150 9.91 11.42 15.06
CA GLY A 150 10.27 10.68 16.27
C GLY A 150 9.64 9.29 16.33
N PHE A 151 8.44 9.12 15.80
CA PHE A 151 7.78 7.81 15.72
C PHE A 151 8.51 6.87 14.75
N LEU A 152 8.83 7.31 13.53
CA LEU A 152 9.54 6.52 12.53
C LEU A 152 10.90 6.04 13.06
N GLN A 153 11.63 6.91 13.77
CA GLN A 153 12.91 6.56 14.38
C GLN A 153 12.74 5.45 15.43
N ARG A 154 11.79 5.58 16.36
CA ARG A 154 11.53 4.55 17.39
C ARG A 154 11.06 3.23 16.78
N LEU A 155 10.20 3.30 15.76
CA LEU A 155 9.70 2.13 15.04
C LEU A 155 10.83 1.36 14.35
N GLY A 156 11.79 2.07 13.76
CA GLY A 156 12.98 1.45 13.17
C GLY A 156 13.95 0.87 14.19
N GLN A 157 14.12 1.52 15.34
CA GLN A 157 14.96 1.01 16.44
C GLN A 157 14.45 -0.32 16.99
N ASP A 158 13.13 -0.53 17.04
CA ASP A 158 12.53 -1.76 17.55
C ASP A 158 12.46 -2.87 16.46
N GLY A 159 13.62 -3.39 16.09
CA GLY A 159 13.71 -4.52 15.15
C GLY A 159 13.07 -5.81 15.68
N ARG A 160 12.91 -5.97 17.00
CA ARG A 160 12.27 -7.16 17.58
C ARG A 160 10.77 -7.18 17.28
N LYS A 161 10.07 -6.08 17.51
CA LYS A 161 8.64 -5.98 17.20
C LYS A 161 8.37 -6.12 15.71
N ARG A 162 9.16 -5.45 14.86
CA ARG A 162 9.02 -5.57 13.39
C ARG A 162 9.14 -7.04 12.93
N ARG A 163 10.15 -7.77 13.42
CA ARG A 163 10.30 -9.21 13.15
C ARG A 163 9.15 -10.04 13.69
N THR A 164 8.68 -9.75 14.90
CA THR A 164 7.53 -10.47 15.50
C THR A 164 6.27 -10.32 14.65
N PHE A 165 6.03 -9.12 14.12
CA PHE A 165 4.93 -8.88 13.18
C PHE A 165 5.11 -9.68 11.88
N TYR A 166 6.29 -9.65 11.26
CA TYR A 166 6.56 -10.45 10.06
C TYR A 166 6.42 -11.95 10.27
N GLN A 167 6.82 -12.47 11.44
CA GLN A 167 6.63 -13.88 11.79
C GLN A 167 5.13 -14.25 11.86
N LYS A 168 4.29 -13.37 12.42
CA LYS A 168 2.83 -13.58 12.41
C LYS A 168 2.28 -13.64 10.99
N ARG A 169 2.75 -12.74 10.11
CA ARG A 169 2.39 -12.75 8.69
C ARG A 169 2.83 -14.04 8.00
N ALA A 170 4.06 -14.48 8.23
CA ALA A 170 4.58 -15.73 7.66
C ALA A 170 3.80 -16.97 8.13
N LEU A 171 3.28 -16.98 9.35
CA LEU A 171 2.43 -18.07 9.86
C LEU A 171 1.05 -18.15 9.19
N ARG A 172 0.60 -17.08 8.53
CA ARG A 172 -0.67 -17.07 7.78
C ARG A 172 -0.53 -17.59 6.35
N VAL A 173 0.70 -17.75 5.85
CA VAL A 173 0.96 -18.35 4.53
C VAL A 173 0.51 -19.80 4.57
N ALA A 174 -0.36 -20.18 3.63
CA ALA A 174 -0.83 -21.55 3.56
C ALA A 174 0.33 -22.50 3.25
N ARG A 175 0.23 -23.75 3.69
CA ARG A 175 1.34 -24.73 3.58
C ARG A 175 1.71 -25.05 2.14
N ASP A 176 0.76 -24.94 1.23
CA ASP A 176 0.89 -25.20 -0.20
C ASP A 176 1.17 -23.94 -1.02
N HIS A 177 1.25 -22.77 -0.38
CA HIS A 177 1.62 -21.53 -1.06
C HIS A 177 3.14 -21.44 -1.30
N HIS A 178 3.50 -20.77 -2.39
CA HIS A 178 4.87 -20.53 -2.78
C HIS A 178 5.33 -19.14 -2.33
N VAL A 179 6.40 -19.10 -1.52
CA VAL A 179 7.02 -17.84 -1.09
C VAL A 179 8.14 -17.45 -2.04
N ILE A 180 7.98 -16.35 -2.76
CA ILE A 180 8.99 -15.76 -3.64
C ILE A 180 9.79 -14.71 -2.87
N ILE A 181 11.11 -14.68 -3.05
CA ILE A 181 11.99 -13.64 -2.48
C ILE A 181 12.64 -12.86 -3.61
N ASP A 182 12.44 -11.54 -3.66
CA ASP A 182 13.09 -10.65 -4.62
C ASP A 182 13.48 -9.30 -3.99
N GLY A 183 14.49 -8.66 -4.56
CA GLY A 183 15.00 -7.37 -4.13
C GLY A 183 14.71 -6.26 -5.13
N MET A 184 14.45 -5.06 -4.64
CA MET A 184 14.39 -3.85 -5.46
C MET A 184 15.35 -2.79 -4.96
N LEU A 185 15.87 -2.01 -5.90
CA LEU A 185 16.57 -0.76 -5.60
C LEU A 185 15.57 0.39 -5.54
N LYS A 186 15.70 1.17 -4.47
CA LYS A 186 14.96 2.40 -4.20
C LYS A 186 15.96 3.54 -4.10
N GLN A 187 15.66 4.68 -4.73
CA GLN A 187 16.59 5.80 -4.70
C GLN A 187 16.68 6.37 -3.29
N ASP A 188 17.90 6.46 -2.78
CA ASP A 188 18.22 7.11 -1.53
C ASP A 188 19.51 7.89 -1.71
N THR A 189 19.42 9.22 -1.70
CA THR A 189 20.58 10.10 -1.84
C THR A 189 20.92 10.80 -0.53
N SER A 190 20.45 10.26 0.60
CA SER A 190 20.84 10.78 1.90
C SER A 190 22.35 10.70 2.10
N THR A 191 22.91 11.72 2.74
CA THR A 191 24.28 11.73 3.25
C THR A 191 24.33 11.45 4.75
N VAL A 192 23.18 11.14 5.37
CA VAL A 192 23.04 10.97 6.81
C VAL A 192 23.04 9.50 7.21
N ASN A 193 22.50 8.62 6.36
CA ASN A 193 22.47 7.18 6.65
C ASN A 193 23.56 6.39 5.94
N ASP A 194 23.90 5.24 6.54
CA ASP A 194 24.91 4.31 6.03
C ASP A 194 24.35 3.32 4.98
N LEU A 195 23.04 3.33 4.75
CA LEU A 195 22.35 2.46 3.78
C LEU A 195 22.45 2.99 2.33
N SER A 196 22.49 4.31 2.20
CA SER A 196 22.58 5.10 0.96
C SER A 196 23.95 4.92 0.28
N THR A 197 24.01 4.02 -0.69
CA THR A 197 25.26 3.65 -1.37
C THR A 197 25.03 3.49 -2.88
N PHE A 198 26.11 3.62 -3.67
CA PHE A 198 26.02 3.39 -5.11
C PHE A 198 25.84 1.89 -5.39
N SER A 199 24.69 1.53 -5.95
CA SER A 199 24.45 0.19 -6.46
C SER A 199 25.21 -0.07 -7.76
N TYR A 200 25.18 -1.30 -8.27
CA TYR A 200 25.67 -1.63 -9.62
C TYR A 200 25.01 -0.76 -10.71
N LYS A 201 23.75 -0.34 -10.50
CA LYS A 201 23.01 0.55 -11.43
C LYS A 201 23.34 2.03 -11.23
N GLY A 202 24.03 2.41 -10.15
CA GLY A 202 24.44 3.77 -9.85
C GLY A 202 25.29 4.41 -10.96
N ARG A 203 26.11 3.61 -11.67
CA ARG A 203 26.92 4.09 -12.81
C ARG A 203 26.07 4.64 -13.96
N VAL A 204 24.85 4.13 -14.15
CA VAL A 204 23.94 4.56 -15.22
C VAL A 204 23.01 5.68 -14.74
N LYS A 205 22.55 5.62 -13.50
CA LYS A 205 21.57 6.58 -12.95
C LYS A 205 22.17 7.84 -12.33
N GLY A 206 23.42 7.79 -11.85
CA GLY A 206 24.08 8.91 -11.18
C GLY A 206 23.60 9.19 -9.75
N CYS A 207 22.69 8.37 -9.20
CA CYS A 207 22.20 8.47 -7.82
C CYS A 207 22.56 7.22 -7.00
N LYS A 208 22.50 7.39 -5.67
CA LYS A 208 22.65 6.31 -4.68
C LYS A 208 21.30 5.63 -4.44
N ASP A 209 21.35 4.39 -3.96
CA ASP A 209 20.19 3.56 -3.70
C ASP A 209 20.26 2.95 -2.29
N VAL A 210 19.11 2.47 -1.84
CA VAL A 210 18.96 1.45 -0.81
C VAL A 210 18.35 0.19 -1.46
N SER A 211 18.69 -0.99 -0.95
CA SER A 211 18.10 -2.25 -1.39
C SER A 211 16.99 -2.66 -0.42
N VAL A 212 15.82 -3.02 -0.94
CA VAL A 212 14.71 -3.55 -0.14
C VAL A 212 14.36 -4.94 -0.68
N ILE A 213 14.46 -5.95 0.17
CA ILE A 213 14.10 -7.33 -0.16
C ILE A 213 12.71 -7.62 0.41
N TYR A 214 11.87 -8.27 -0.39
CA TYR A 214 10.54 -8.74 0.00
C TYR A 214 10.46 -10.27 -0.10
N ALA A 215 9.74 -10.88 0.84
CA ALA A 215 9.12 -12.18 0.67
C ALA A 215 7.66 -11.97 0.27
N TYR A 216 7.16 -12.76 -0.66
CA TYR A 216 5.85 -12.60 -1.27
C TYR A 216 5.14 -13.94 -1.37
N ASP A 217 3.89 -13.97 -0.91
CA ASP A 217 2.99 -15.10 -1.09
C ASP A 217 2.40 -15.01 -2.51
N LEU A 218 2.75 -15.97 -3.35
CA LEU A 218 2.39 -15.97 -4.76
C LEU A 218 0.88 -16.13 -4.96
N GLU A 219 0.27 -17.09 -4.27
CA GLU A 219 -1.14 -17.41 -4.41
C GLU A 219 -2.04 -16.35 -3.76
N ALA A 220 -1.67 -15.86 -2.58
CA ALA A 220 -2.38 -14.76 -1.93
C ALA A 220 -2.11 -13.41 -2.60
N MET A 221 -1.10 -13.35 -3.48
CA MET A 221 -0.69 -12.16 -4.21
C MET A 221 -0.32 -10.99 -3.30
N GLU A 222 0.35 -11.24 -2.18
CA GLU A 222 0.72 -10.20 -1.21
C GLU A 222 2.10 -10.38 -0.55
N PRO A 223 2.76 -9.27 -0.15
CA PRO A 223 3.98 -9.33 0.64
C PRO A 223 3.78 -9.97 2.03
N ILE A 224 4.77 -10.75 2.47
CA ILE A 224 4.79 -11.43 3.77
C ILE A 224 5.73 -10.71 4.74
N CYS A 225 6.94 -10.41 4.28
CA CYS A 225 7.94 -9.67 5.06
C CYS A 225 8.86 -8.85 4.16
N ALA A 226 9.52 -7.85 4.74
CA ALA A 226 10.47 -7.01 4.02
C ALA A 226 11.62 -6.54 4.91
N GLU A 227 12.80 -6.37 4.29
CA GLU A 227 13.99 -5.91 4.97
C GLU A 227 14.83 -4.97 4.10
N VAL A 228 15.53 -4.04 4.76
CA VAL A 228 16.29 -2.97 4.14
C VAL A 228 17.78 -3.28 4.29
N PHE A 229 18.51 -3.23 3.17
CA PHE A 229 19.94 -3.44 3.08
C PHE A 229 20.63 -2.26 2.38
N PRO A 230 21.94 -2.04 2.59
CA PRO A 230 22.69 -1.06 1.81
C PRO A 230 22.55 -1.31 0.30
N GLY A 231 22.44 -0.25 -0.50
CA GLY A 231 22.30 -0.32 -1.96
C GLY A 231 23.43 -1.05 -2.70
N ASN A 232 24.62 -1.17 -2.09
CA ASN A 232 25.77 -1.92 -2.60
C ASN A 232 25.90 -3.33 -2.00
N SER A 233 24.93 -3.78 -1.19
CA SER A 233 24.98 -5.10 -0.57
C SER A 233 24.96 -6.21 -1.64
N ILE A 234 25.79 -7.23 -1.44
CA ILE A 234 25.85 -8.38 -2.33
C ILE A 234 24.57 -9.19 -2.15
N ASP A 235 23.81 -9.41 -3.22
CA ASP A 235 22.52 -10.13 -3.19
C ASP A 235 22.60 -11.43 -2.40
N ALA A 236 23.62 -12.26 -2.62
CA ALA A 236 23.81 -13.51 -1.90
C ALA A 236 23.90 -13.36 -0.37
N VAL A 237 24.49 -12.27 0.12
CA VAL A 237 24.59 -11.98 1.56
C VAL A 237 23.24 -11.49 2.07
N SER A 238 22.63 -10.54 1.36
CA SER A 238 21.33 -9.96 1.73
C SER A 238 20.24 -11.01 1.82
N TYR A 239 20.14 -11.92 0.84
CA TYR A 239 19.14 -13.01 0.84
C TYR A 239 19.36 -13.96 2.01
N ARG A 240 20.62 -14.32 2.32
CA ARG A 240 20.91 -15.19 3.47
C ARG A 240 20.47 -14.52 4.78
N SER A 241 20.88 -13.27 5.01
CA SER A 241 20.47 -12.52 6.19
C SER A 241 18.95 -12.43 6.28
N PHE A 242 18.28 -12.08 5.17
CA PHE A 242 16.82 -12.00 5.09
C PHE A 242 16.10 -13.29 5.51
N ILE A 243 16.56 -14.44 5.02
CA ILE A 243 15.99 -15.76 5.39
C ILE A 243 16.18 -16.04 6.88
N VAL A 244 17.38 -15.76 7.41
CA VAL A 244 17.73 -16.04 8.82
C VAL A 244 16.99 -15.09 9.76
N ASP A 245 17.01 -13.80 9.48
CA ASP A 245 16.51 -12.75 10.35
C ASP A 245 14.97 -12.76 10.45
N ASN A 246 14.29 -13.21 9.39
CA ASN A 246 12.82 -13.33 9.35
C ASN A 246 12.31 -14.76 9.59
N ASP A 247 13.20 -15.73 9.84
CA ASP A 247 12.89 -17.15 10.04
C ASP A 247 11.98 -17.73 8.94
N ILE A 248 12.30 -17.46 7.67
CA ILE A 248 11.57 -18.02 6.53
C ILE A 248 11.91 -19.50 6.46
N ARG A 249 10.93 -20.39 6.65
CA ARG A 249 11.13 -21.85 6.76
C ARG A 249 10.60 -22.66 5.57
N GLN A 250 9.73 -22.07 4.77
CA GLN A 250 9.05 -22.75 3.66
C GLN A 250 8.94 -21.85 2.43
N GLY A 251 8.84 -22.45 1.24
CA GLY A 251 8.58 -21.76 -0.04
C GLY A 251 9.67 -21.94 -1.09
N ILE A 252 9.60 -21.19 -2.19
CA ILE A 252 10.54 -21.29 -3.33
C ILE A 252 11.24 -19.97 -3.59
N ILE A 253 12.51 -19.90 -3.23
CA ILE A 253 13.35 -18.73 -3.45
C ILE A 253 13.62 -18.56 -4.96
N ILE A 254 13.08 -17.49 -5.55
CA ILE A 254 13.33 -17.13 -6.95
C ILE A 254 14.30 -15.96 -7.03
N ALA A 255 15.58 -16.28 -7.10
CA ALA A 255 16.63 -15.27 -7.10
C ALA A 255 16.97 -14.76 -8.51
N ASP A 256 17.70 -13.64 -8.56
CA ASP A 256 18.26 -13.07 -9.78
C ASP A 256 19.23 -14.00 -10.51
N LYS A 257 19.41 -13.74 -11.81
CA LYS A 257 20.28 -14.54 -12.68
C LYS A 257 21.71 -14.57 -12.17
N GLY A 258 22.19 -15.78 -11.86
CA GLY A 258 23.55 -15.98 -11.35
C GLY A 258 23.67 -15.89 -9.83
N PHE A 259 22.56 -15.81 -9.10
CA PHE A 259 22.54 -16.12 -7.68
C PHE A 259 23.08 -17.55 -7.48
N PRO A 260 24.10 -17.79 -6.64
CA PRO A 260 24.65 -19.12 -6.49
C PRO A 260 24.02 -19.81 -5.26
N PRO A 261 23.19 -20.86 -5.42
CA PRO A 261 22.50 -21.52 -4.31
C PRO A 261 23.43 -22.04 -3.21
N VAL A 262 24.70 -22.31 -3.53
CA VAL A 262 25.74 -22.68 -2.56
C VAL A 262 25.88 -21.68 -1.41
N ARG A 263 25.52 -20.41 -1.61
CA ARG A 263 25.59 -19.36 -0.59
C ARG A 263 24.52 -19.51 0.49
N ILE A 264 23.44 -20.22 0.21
CA ILE A 264 22.33 -20.49 1.15
C ILE A 264 22.19 -21.98 1.46
N ILE A 265 23.16 -22.83 1.08
CA ILE A 265 23.05 -24.29 1.19
C ILE A 265 22.83 -24.77 2.63
N LYS A 266 23.44 -24.08 3.61
CA LYS A 266 23.20 -24.35 5.03
C LYS A 266 21.75 -24.05 5.39
N GLU A 267 21.22 -22.92 4.93
CA GLU A 267 19.86 -22.51 5.25
C GLU A 267 18.82 -23.44 4.62
N LEU A 268 19.06 -23.92 3.39
CA LEU A 268 18.24 -24.96 2.73
C LEU A 268 18.31 -26.30 3.47
N GLY A 269 19.48 -26.66 4.05
CA GLY A 269 19.62 -27.88 4.85
C GLY A 269 18.91 -27.81 6.20
N ASP A 270 18.97 -26.64 6.86
CA ASP A 270 18.32 -26.40 8.15
C ASP A 270 16.79 -26.18 8.03
N ARG A 271 16.28 -26.01 6.80
CA ARG A 271 14.88 -25.68 6.47
C ARG A 271 14.38 -26.55 5.31
N PRO A 272 13.90 -27.78 5.59
CA PRO A 272 13.63 -28.77 4.54
C PRO A 272 12.51 -28.37 3.56
N ASP A 273 11.60 -27.49 3.98
CA ASP A 273 10.49 -27.00 3.15
C ASP A 273 10.85 -25.73 2.36
N LEU A 274 12.09 -25.25 2.49
CA LEU A 274 12.61 -24.10 1.74
C LEU A 274 13.40 -24.61 0.53
N HIS A 275 12.93 -24.24 -0.65
CA HIS A 275 13.47 -24.64 -1.94
C HIS A 275 13.91 -23.41 -2.74
N PHE A 276 14.53 -23.62 -3.90
CA PHE A 276 14.86 -22.52 -4.81
C PHE A 276 14.52 -22.83 -6.26
N LEU A 277 14.35 -21.77 -7.05
CA LEU A 277 14.26 -21.81 -8.50
C LEU A 277 15.14 -20.68 -9.06
N THR A 278 16.36 -21.00 -9.47
CA THR A 278 17.35 -19.98 -9.85
C THR A 278 17.72 -20.05 -11.34
N PRO A 279 17.69 -18.92 -12.08
CA PRO A 279 18.08 -18.92 -13.48
C PRO A 279 19.59 -19.11 -13.62
N ILE A 280 19.99 -20.10 -14.43
CA ILE A 280 21.39 -20.38 -14.72
C ILE A 280 21.88 -19.55 -15.91
N LYS A 281 23.20 -19.37 -16.03
CA LYS A 281 23.77 -18.61 -17.14
C LYS A 281 23.53 -19.34 -18.46
N ARG A 282 23.25 -18.59 -19.55
CA ARG A 282 23.00 -19.19 -20.89
C ARG A 282 24.18 -20.00 -21.45
N ASN A 283 25.38 -19.81 -20.90
CA ASN A 283 26.59 -20.56 -21.26
C ASN A 283 26.96 -21.65 -20.23
N ASP A 284 26.06 -21.99 -19.30
CA ASP A 284 26.28 -23.06 -18.33
C ASP A 284 26.37 -24.43 -19.05
N ALA A 285 27.43 -25.19 -18.78
CA ALA A 285 27.69 -26.46 -19.44
C ALA A 285 26.56 -27.49 -19.23
N ARG A 286 25.79 -27.36 -18.14
CA ARG A 286 24.64 -28.23 -17.86
C ARG A 286 23.53 -28.08 -18.90
N ILE A 287 23.41 -26.93 -19.58
CA ILE A 287 22.43 -26.73 -20.65
C ILE A 287 22.73 -27.68 -21.82
N THR A 288 23.97 -27.72 -22.27
CA THR A 288 24.41 -28.58 -23.38
C THR A 288 24.42 -30.05 -22.96
N ASN A 289 24.99 -30.36 -21.79
CA ASN A 289 25.14 -31.75 -21.31
C ASN A 289 23.79 -32.46 -21.07
N ASN A 290 22.71 -31.70 -20.89
CA ASN A 290 21.37 -32.23 -20.67
C ASN A 290 20.39 -31.90 -21.82
N ALA A 291 20.90 -31.44 -22.97
CA ALA A 291 20.11 -31.07 -24.14
C ALA A 291 18.91 -30.17 -23.81
N MET A 292 19.12 -29.14 -22.98
CA MET A 292 18.04 -28.28 -22.46
C MET A 292 17.40 -27.37 -23.52
N LEU A 293 17.96 -27.31 -24.73
CA LEU A 293 17.37 -26.60 -25.88
C LEU A 293 16.50 -27.49 -26.78
N THR A 294 16.39 -28.78 -26.44
CA THR A 294 15.51 -29.74 -27.12
C THR A 294 14.25 -29.93 -26.30
N PHE A 295 13.22 -29.16 -26.64
CA PHE A 295 11.96 -29.08 -25.90
C PHE A 295 11.12 -30.36 -26.06
N SER A 296 10.40 -30.72 -25.00
CA SER A 296 9.61 -31.95 -24.89
C SER A 296 8.11 -31.71 -25.06
N GLY A 297 7.66 -30.47 -25.01
CA GLY A 297 6.26 -30.11 -25.16
C GLY A 297 6.00 -28.61 -25.15
N VAL A 298 4.73 -28.25 -25.22
CA VAL A 298 4.20 -26.89 -25.09
C VAL A 298 3.51 -26.80 -23.72
N LEU A 299 3.69 -25.70 -22.99
CA LEU A 299 2.95 -25.44 -21.75
C LEU A 299 1.51 -25.03 -22.07
N GLU A 300 0.55 -25.67 -21.43
CA GLU A 300 -0.87 -25.35 -21.55
C GLU A 300 -1.36 -24.42 -20.43
N GLY A 301 -2.31 -23.55 -20.75
CA GLY A 301 -2.94 -22.65 -19.78
C GLY A 301 -2.02 -21.54 -19.27
N VAL A 302 -1.07 -21.10 -20.10
CA VAL A 302 -0.24 -19.90 -19.91
C VAL A 302 -0.51 -18.93 -21.06
N GLY A 303 -0.37 -17.62 -20.83
CA GLY A 303 -0.78 -16.57 -21.79
C GLY A 303 0.08 -16.45 -23.05
N ASP A 304 1.12 -17.29 -23.20
CA ASP A 304 2.07 -17.26 -24.31
C ASP A 304 2.33 -18.69 -24.85
N HIS A 305 2.85 -18.80 -26.07
CA HIS A 305 3.28 -20.06 -26.66
C HIS A 305 4.68 -20.43 -26.15
N VAL A 306 4.72 -21.18 -25.05
CA VAL A 306 5.95 -21.53 -24.35
C VAL A 306 6.29 -23.01 -24.54
N LEU A 307 7.44 -23.28 -25.14
CA LEU A 307 8.02 -24.62 -25.18
C LEU A 307 8.74 -24.91 -23.86
N TYR A 308 8.70 -26.16 -23.38
CA TYR A 308 9.39 -26.54 -22.15
C TYR A 308 10.19 -27.84 -22.25
N LYS A 309 11.17 -27.98 -21.34
CA LYS A 309 11.85 -29.24 -21.04
C LYS A 309 12.14 -29.31 -19.54
N LYS A 310 11.92 -30.47 -18.93
CA LYS A 310 12.33 -30.78 -17.57
C LYS A 310 13.34 -31.93 -17.60
N GLN A 311 14.40 -31.84 -16.79
CA GLN A 311 15.41 -32.88 -16.70
C GLN A 311 15.96 -33.00 -15.28
N ALA A 312 15.86 -34.18 -14.68
CA ALA A 312 16.57 -34.49 -13.44
C ALA A 312 18.08 -34.61 -13.72
N ILE A 313 18.90 -34.05 -12.85
CA ILE A 313 20.37 -34.09 -12.92
C ILE A 313 20.96 -34.70 -11.64
N LYS A 314 22.27 -35.00 -11.67
CA LYS A 314 22.98 -35.55 -10.50
C LYS A 314 22.85 -34.64 -9.27
N GLY A 315 22.75 -35.24 -8.09
CA GLY A 315 22.63 -34.52 -6.83
C GLY A 315 21.20 -34.16 -6.42
N GLY A 316 20.19 -34.81 -7.01
CA GLY A 316 18.77 -34.59 -6.67
C GLY A 316 18.23 -33.23 -7.11
N ARG A 317 18.83 -32.64 -8.16
CA ARG A 317 18.44 -31.35 -8.71
C ARG A 317 17.69 -31.52 -10.02
N TYR A 318 16.94 -30.50 -10.41
CA TYR A 318 16.14 -30.48 -11.63
C TYR A 318 16.48 -29.24 -12.46
N LEU A 319 16.55 -29.41 -13.78
CA LEU A 319 16.63 -28.32 -14.74
C LEU A 319 15.28 -28.13 -15.44
N TYR A 320 14.87 -26.88 -15.56
CA TYR A 320 13.67 -26.47 -16.28
C TYR A 320 14.07 -25.49 -17.37
N SER A 321 13.80 -25.80 -18.63
CA SER A 321 14.05 -24.92 -19.77
C SER A 321 12.74 -24.47 -20.36
N PHE A 322 12.63 -23.18 -20.64
CA PHE A 322 11.46 -22.57 -21.27
C PHE A 322 11.88 -21.71 -22.44
N LYS A 323 11.10 -21.75 -23.53
CA LYS A 323 11.25 -20.86 -24.68
C LYS A 323 9.92 -20.21 -25.00
N SER A 324 9.83 -18.92 -24.70
CA SER A 324 8.67 -18.09 -25.03
C SER A 324 8.79 -17.56 -26.45
N SER A 325 7.74 -17.75 -27.24
CA SER A 325 7.69 -17.27 -28.64
C SER A 325 7.67 -15.75 -28.71
N SER A 326 6.90 -15.10 -27.84
CA SER A 326 6.83 -13.64 -27.76
C SER A 326 8.17 -13.01 -27.34
N LYS A 327 8.80 -13.50 -26.26
CA LYS A 327 10.11 -13.03 -25.78
C LYS A 327 11.21 -13.32 -26.82
N ALA A 328 11.11 -14.42 -27.57
CA ALA A 328 12.05 -14.71 -28.65
C ALA A 328 11.99 -13.65 -29.77
N ALA A 329 10.78 -13.33 -30.25
CA ALA A 329 10.58 -12.32 -31.28
C ALA A 329 11.04 -10.92 -30.83
N MET A 330 10.76 -10.54 -29.57
CA MET A 330 11.24 -9.29 -28.99
C MET A 330 12.78 -9.25 -28.93
N GLU A 331 13.43 -10.29 -28.40
CA GLU A 331 14.89 -10.36 -28.33
C GLU A 331 15.54 -10.31 -29.73
N GLU A 332 14.94 -10.96 -30.73
CA GLU A 332 15.42 -10.98 -32.11
C GLU A 332 15.33 -9.59 -32.75
N THR A 333 14.19 -8.91 -32.59
CA THR A 333 13.97 -7.54 -33.07
C THR A 333 14.99 -6.58 -32.47
N ASP A 334 15.15 -6.63 -31.15
CA ASP A 334 16.11 -5.81 -30.40
C ASP A 334 17.55 -6.06 -30.83
N TYR A 335 17.90 -7.33 -31.07
CA TYR A 335 19.22 -7.71 -31.54
C TYR A 335 19.49 -7.12 -32.92
N LEU A 336 18.57 -7.33 -33.87
CA LEU A 336 18.71 -6.84 -35.25
C LEU A 336 18.81 -5.31 -35.29
N LYS A 337 17.95 -4.60 -34.55
CA LYS A 337 17.98 -3.14 -34.43
C LYS A 337 19.34 -2.62 -33.95
N ARG A 338 19.94 -3.27 -32.93
CA ARG A 338 21.27 -2.88 -32.43
C ARG A 338 22.38 -3.15 -33.45
N ARG A 339 22.30 -4.26 -34.19
CA ARG A 339 23.28 -4.60 -35.24
C ARG A 339 23.19 -3.70 -36.46
N GLU A 340 21.97 -3.28 -36.82
CA GLU A 340 21.72 -2.28 -37.85
C GLU A 340 22.34 -0.94 -37.43
N GLN A 341 22.06 -0.47 -36.22
CA GLN A 341 22.61 0.80 -35.69
C GLN A 341 24.14 0.82 -35.61
N ASN A 342 24.76 -0.30 -35.22
CA ASN A 342 26.22 -0.39 -35.09
C ASN A 342 26.92 -0.81 -36.39
N HIS A 343 26.16 -1.14 -37.44
CA HIS A 343 26.65 -1.67 -38.72
C HIS A 343 27.61 -2.87 -38.57
N ASP A 344 27.35 -3.78 -37.61
CA ASP A 344 28.26 -4.88 -37.24
C ASP A 344 27.59 -6.28 -37.29
N PHE A 345 26.57 -6.43 -38.14
CA PHE A 345 25.86 -7.70 -38.31
C PHE A 345 26.77 -8.81 -38.88
N ILE A 346 26.73 -9.99 -38.26
CA ILE A 346 27.43 -11.19 -38.70
C ILE A 346 26.46 -12.37 -38.66
N SER A 347 26.22 -13.00 -39.81
CA SER A 347 25.23 -14.08 -39.99
C SER A 347 25.46 -15.27 -39.04
N GLU A 348 26.70 -15.77 -38.93
CA GLU A 348 26.98 -16.89 -38.02
C GLU A 348 26.74 -16.56 -36.54
N LYS A 349 27.02 -15.33 -36.12
CA LYS A 349 26.75 -14.88 -34.75
C LYS A 349 25.24 -14.79 -34.51
N TYR A 350 24.50 -14.35 -35.52
CA TYR A 350 23.04 -14.29 -35.47
C TYR A 350 22.44 -15.68 -35.32
N GLU A 351 22.79 -16.66 -36.16
CA GLU A 351 22.24 -18.01 -36.07
C GLU A 351 22.54 -18.68 -34.72
N LYS A 352 23.75 -18.49 -34.19
CA LYS A 352 24.09 -18.96 -32.83
C LYS A 352 23.24 -18.28 -31.75
N LYS A 353 22.95 -16.99 -31.89
CA LYS A 353 22.16 -16.23 -30.92
C LYS A 353 20.67 -16.55 -31.01
N ARG A 354 20.16 -16.78 -32.23
CA ARG A 354 18.78 -17.08 -32.55
C ARG A 354 18.26 -18.32 -31.83
N LEU A 355 19.11 -19.33 -31.68
CA LEU A 355 18.78 -20.56 -30.95
C LEU A 355 18.38 -20.32 -29.48
N VAL A 356 18.90 -19.25 -28.86
CA VAL A 356 18.70 -18.95 -27.43
C VAL A 356 17.82 -17.72 -27.19
N PHE A 357 17.22 -17.13 -28.23
CA PHE A 357 16.23 -16.06 -28.05
C PHE A 357 14.99 -16.58 -27.34
N GLY A 358 14.52 -15.80 -26.36
CA GLY A 358 13.37 -16.16 -25.52
C GLY A 358 13.60 -17.37 -24.62
N VAL A 359 14.84 -17.91 -24.56
CA VAL A 359 15.19 -19.07 -23.74
C VAL A 359 15.67 -18.65 -22.36
N ILE A 360 15.13 -19.32 -21.35
CA ILE A 360 15.59 -19.30 -19.97
C ILE A 360 15.68 -20.72 -19.42
N VAL A 361 16.70 -20.98 -18.60
CA VAL A 361 16.90 -22.27 -17.94
C VAL A 361 17.07 -22.03 -16.45
N PHE A 362 16.36 -22.81 -15.64
CA PHE A 362 16.39 -22.78 -14.19
C PHE A 362 16.97 -24.07 -13.61
N GLU A 363 17.50 -23.95 -12.40
CA GLU A 363 17.86 -25.05 -11.51
C GLU A 363 16.99 -24.99 -10.24
N SER A 364 16.59 -26.16 -9.73
CA SER A 364 15.86 -26.31 -8.45
C SER A 364 16.27 -27.57 -7.68
N ASP A 365 16.10 -27.59 -6.35
CA ASP A 365 15.99 -28.81 -5.52
C ASP A 365 14.65 -29.51 -5.66
N LEU A 366 13.61 -28.79 -6.04
CA LEU A 366 12.25 -29.29 -5.97
C LEU A 366 11.82 -29.86 -7.32
N ASP A 367 11.18 -31.03 -7.26
CA ASP A 367 10.61 -31.71 -8.42
C ASP A 367 9.23 -31.14 -8.79
N MET A 368 9.19 -29.87 -9.21
CA MET A 368 7.97 -29.19 -9.65
C MET A 368 7.45 -29.72 -10.99
N ASP A 369 6.15 -29.61 -11.22
CA ASP A 369 5.64 -29.70 -12.59
C ASP A 369 6.15 -28.50 -13.42
N PRO A 370 6.36 -28.66 -14.74
CA PRO A 370 6.88 -27.58 -15.58
C PRO A 370 6.02 -26.32 -15.61
N LYS A 371 4.70 -26.44 -15.41
CA LYS A 371 3.81 -25.28 -15.42
C LYS A 371 3.99 -24.46 -14.15
N THR A 372 4.04 -25.08 -12.97
CA THR A 372 4.34 -24.40 -11.71
C THR A 372 5.71 -23.73 -11.75
N ALA A 373 6.75 -24.42 -12.20
CA ALA A 373 8.07 -23.80 -12.34
C ALA A 373 8.07 -22.60 -13.31
N TYR A 374 7.27 -22.66 -14.39
CA TYR A 374 7.09 -21.52 -15.29
C TYR A 374 6.30 -20.39 -14.64
N LEU A 375 5.19 -20.69 -13.95
CA LEU A 375 4.37 -19.69 -13.26
C LEU A 375 5.16 -18.98 -12.17
N CYS A 376 5.92 -19.69 -11.33
CA CYS A 376 6.86 -19.08 -10.40
C CYS A 376 7.76 -18.03 -11.07
N TYR A 377 8.28 -18.32 -12.28
CA TYR A 377 9.07 -17.37 -13.05
C TYR A 377 8.25 -16.26 -13.70
N ASP A 378 7.13 -16.58 -14.36
CA ASP A 378 6.31 -15.60 -15.08
C ASP A 378 5.64 -14.63 -14.12
N GLU A 379 5.22 -15.15 -12.96
CA GLU A 379 4.65 -14.40 -11.84
C GLU A 379 5.72 -13.68 -11.02
N ARG A 380 7.02 -13.88 -11.28
CA ARG A 380 8.02 -12.86 -10.89
C ARG A 380 7.69 -11.49 -11.50
N TRP A 381 7.01 -11.46 -12.64
CA TRP A 381 6.47 -10.23 -13.21
C TRP A 381 5.38 -9.60 -12.32
N ILE A 382 4.69 -10.37 -11.48
CA ILE A 382 3.80 -9.85 -10.46
C ILE A 382 4.59 -9.08 -9.40
N LEU A 383 5.79 -9.54 -9.02
CA LEU A 383 6.67 -8.72 -8.17
C LEU A 383 7.13 -7.45 -8.87
N GLU A 384 7.43 -7.50 -10.18
CA GLU A 384 7.65 -6.26 -10.95
C GLU A 384 6.40 -5.37 -10.97
N LEU A 385 5.20 -5.95 -11.00
CA LEU A 385 3.93 -5.24 -10.94
C LEU A 385 3.68 -4.65 -9.54
N VAL A 386 4.00 -5.36 -8.47
CA VAL A 386 3.95 -4.89 -7.07
C VAL A 386 4.98 -3.80 -6.85
N PHE A 387 6.19 -3.94 -7.37
CA PHE A 387 7.21 -2.88 -7.36
C PHE A 387 6.80 -1.71 -8.25
N LYS A 388 6.09 -1.94 -9.35
CA LYS A 388 5.51 -0.89 -10.19
C LYS A 388 4.38 -0.18 -9.45
N GLN A 389 3.52 -0.88 -8.74
CA GLN A 389 2.46 -0.31 -7.90
C GLN A 389 3.08 0.50 -6.76
N TYR A 390 4.07 -0.06 -6.06
CA TYR A 390 4.87 0.63 -5.05
C TYR A 390 5.51 1.91 -5.60
N LYS A 391 6.11 1.86 -6.80
CA LYS A 391 6.81 3.00 -7.41
C LYS A 391 5.90 4.01 -8.07
N ASN A 392 4.80 3.60 -8.67
CA ASN A 392 3.96 4.46 -9.51
C ASN A 392 2.63 4.79 -8.86
N ASP A 393 1.98 3.81 -8.22
CA ASP A 393 0.65 3.99 -7.62
C ASP A 393 0.77 4.56 -6.20
N GLN A 394 1.81 4.17 -5.43
CA GLN A 394 2.11 4.73 -4.12
C GLN A 394 3.16 5.85 -4.18
N CYS A 395 3.91 5.93 -5.29
CA CYS A 395 5.03 6.85 -5.48
C CYS A 395 6.09 6.78 -4.36
N LEU A 396 6.47 5.55 -4.01
CA LEU A 396 7.47 5.26 -2.99
C LEU A 396 8.84 4.95 -3.59
N ASP A 397 9.14 5.40 -4.80
CA ASP A 397 10.41 5.19 -5.51
C ASP A 397 11.62 5.87 -4.86
N GLN A 398 11.37 6.78 -3.90
CA GLN A 398 12.38 7.58 -3.18
C GLN A 398 12.16 7.55 -1.67
N THR A 399 13.25 7.71 -0.91
CA THR A 399 13.21 7.86 0.55
C THR A 399 12.85 9.30 0.93
N ASN A 400 11.97 9.47 1.93
CA ASN A 400 11.55 10.78 2.45
C ASN A 400 12.08 11.04 3.88
N VAL A 401 13.09 10.29 4.29
CA VAL A 401 13.70 10.32 5.62
C VAL A 401 15.22 10.17 5.49
N GLN A 402 15.95 10.70 6.46
CA GLN A 402 17.40 10.84 6.35
C GLN A 402 18.18 9.78 7.15
N GLY A 403 17.79 9.48 8.39
CA GLY A 403 18.53 8.54 9.25
C GLY A 403 18.12 7.08 9.09
N ASP A 404 19.03 6.17 9.44
CA ASP A 404 18.94 4.70 9.27
C ASP A 404 17.65 4.13 9.86
N PHE A 405 17.42 4.39 11.15
CA PHE A 405 16.22 3.88 11.83
C PHE A 405 14.94 4.51 11.29
N SER A 406 14.96 5.80 10.93
CA SER A 406 13.80 6.43 10.33
C SER A 406 13.47 5.80 8.97
N LEU A 407 14.48 5.42 8.19
CA LEU A 407 14.30 4.68 6.93
C LEU A 407 13.70 3.30 7.20
N MET A 408 14.29 2.53 8.11
CA MET A 408 13.77 1.22 8.51
C MET A 408 12.32 1.26 9.02
N GLY A 409 11.97 2.27 9.83
CA GLY A 409 10.61 2.47 10.31
C GLY A 409 9.65 2.91 9.19
N SER A 410 10.11 3.76 8.28
CA SER A 410 9.31 4.19 7.13
C SER A 410 9.04 3.04 6.16
N GLU A 411 10.03 2.17 5.91
CA GLU A 411 9.87 1.01 5.04
C GLU A 411 8.96 -0.06 5.65
N PHE A 412 8.96 -0.21 6.97
CA PHE A 412 7.97 -1.07 7.65
C PHE A 412 6.53 -0.60 7.42
N ILE A 413 6.28 0.71 7.47
CA ILE A 413 4.95 1.26 7.14
C ILE A 413 4.67 1.13 5.64
N ASN A 414 5.67 1.31 4.77
CA ASN A 414 5.50 1.11 3.33
C ASN A 414 5.11 -0.33 3.02
N PHE A 415 5.73 -1.33 3.67
CA PHE A 415 5.35 -2.73 3.55
C PHE A 415 3.84 -2.90 3.80
N ILE A 416 3.32 -2.33 4.88
CA ILE A 416 1.88 -2.40 5.23
C ILE A 416 1.03 -1.74 4.15
N SER A 417 1.45 -0.57 3.66
CA SER A 417 0.78 0.09 2.54
C SER A 417 0.76 -0.81 1.29
N THR A 418 1.86 -1.47 0.96
CA THR A 418 1.97 -2.36 -0.21
C THR A 418 1.04 -3.57 -0.09
N VAL A 419 1.01 -4.24 1.07
CA VAL A 419 0.08 -5.35 1.31
C VAL A 419 -1.36 -4.91 1.08
N LEU A 420 -1.76 -3.77 1.67
CA LEU A 420 -3.11 -3.23 1.49
C LEU A 420 -3.39 -2.89 0.03
N THR A 421 -2.47 -2.25 -0.69
CA THR A 421 -2.65 -1.94 -2.12
C THR A 421 -2.81 -3.20 -2.98
N CYS A 422 -2.05 -4.27 -2.73
CA CYS A 422 -2.24 -5.55 -3.42
C CYS A 422 -3.67 -6.07 -3.23
N ARG A 423 -4.19 -6.04 -2.00
CA ARG A 423 -5.55 -6.47 -1.68
C ARG A 423 -6.63 -5.60 -2.31
N LEU A 424 -6.44 -4.28 -2.33
CA LEU A 424 -7.37 -3.35 -2.97
C LEU A 424 -7.49 -3.62 -4.46
N ILE A 425 -6.35 -3.80 -5.14
CA ILE A 425 -6.31 -4.11 -6.57
C ILE A 425 -7.01 -5.45 -6.84
N GLN A 426 -6.74 -6.47 -6.02
CA GLN A 426 -7.39 -7.78 -6.16
C GLN A 426 -8.91 -7.66 -5.97
N LYS A 427 -9.36 -7.00 -4.91
CA LYS A 427 -10.80 -6.75 -4.66
C LYS A 427 -11.47 -5.97 -5.80
N ALA A 428 -10.81 -4.93 -6.34
CA ALA A 428 -11.32 -4.16 -7.47
C ALA A 428 -11.35 -4.96 -8.79
N ARG A 429 -10.38 -5.86 -8.98
CA ARG A 429 -10.33 -6.78 -10.12
C ARG A 429 -11.47 -7.79 -10.06
N ASP A 430 -11.68 -8.41 -8.90
CA ASP A 430 -12.75 -9.39 -8.69
C ASP A 430 -14.14 -8.77 -8.81
N ALA A 431 -14.26 -7.51 -8.41
CA ALA A 431 -15.43 -6.66 -8.66
C ALA A 431 -15.63 -6.26 -10.14
N GLY A 432 -14.65 -6.52 -11.01
CA GLY A 432 -14.70 -6.17 -12.44
C GLY A 432 -14.53 -4.68 -12.75
N LEU A 433 -14.16 -3.85 -11.78
CA LEU A 433 -13.98 -2.39 -11.97
C LEU A 433 -12.73 -2.09 -12.80
N LEU A 434 -11.66 -2.86 -12.61
CA LEU A 434 -10.40 -2.66 -13.35
C LEU A 434 -10.48 -3.05 -14.84
N ASN A 435 -11.62 -3.59 -15.29
CA ASN A 435 -11.89 -3.79 -16.72
C ASN A 435 -12.33 -2.49 -17.42
N LYS A 436 -12.73 -1.46 -16.65
CA LYS A 436 -13.34 -0.23 -17.17
C LYS A 436 -12.51 1.02 -16.87
N MET A 437 -11.74 1.02 -15.79
CA MET A 437 -10.95 2.16 -15.33
C MET A 437 -9.62 1.70 -14.73
N SER A 438 -8.65 2.61 -14.61
CA SER A 438 -7.42 2.30 -13.90
C SER A 438 -7.64 2.31 -12.38
N TYR A 439 -6.76 1.64 -11.64
CA TYR A 439 -6.79 1.67 -10.17
C TYR A 439 -6.65 3.11 -9.64
N LYS A 440 -5.85 3.94 -10.31
CA LYS A 440 -5.67 5.34 -9.96
C LYS A 440 -6.98 6.12 -10.11
N ASP A 441 -7.67 5.96 -11.23
CA ASP A 441 -8.96 6.64 -11.48
C ASP A 441 -10.00 6.21 -10.44
N LEU A 442 -10.08 4.91 -10.14
CA LEU A 442 -10.95 4.39 -9.08
C LEU A 442 -10.66 5.04 -7.72
N MET A 443 -9.39 5.16 -7.33
CA MET A 443 -9.02 5.78 -6.05
C MET A 443 -9.30 7.29 -6.03
N ASP A 444 -9.13 7.98 -7.16
CA ASP A 444 -9.46 9.40 -7.30
C ASP A 444 -10.98 9.62 -7.22
N ASP A 445 -11.78 8.77 -7.88
CA ASP A 445 -13.25 8.78 -7.84
C ASP A 445 -13.76 8.51 -6.41
N LEU A 446 -13.28 7.45 -5.76
CA LEU A 446 -13.62 7.15 -4.36
C LEU A 446 -13.19 8.24 -3.38
N SER A 447 -12.10 8.97 -3.65
CA SER A 447 -11.67 10.10 -2.82
C SER A 447 -12.62 11.31 -2.90
N SER A 448 -13.44 11.37 -3.97
CA SER A 448 -14.46 12.40 -4.16
C SER A 448 -15.76 12.14 -3.38
N ALA A 449 -15.94 10.93 -2.81
CA ALA A 449 -17.07 10.61 -1.95
C ALA A 449 -16.89 11.21 -0.55
N TRP A 450 -17.68 12.22 -0.20
CA TRP A 450 -17.65 12.88 1.10
C TRP A 450 -18.89 12.52 1.92
N ARG A 451 -18.69 12.34 3.23
CA ARG A 451 -19.74 11.94 4.15
C ARG A 451 -19.69 12.75 5.44
N MET A 452 -20.86 12.98 6.04
CA MET A 452 -21.00 13.62 7.35
C MET A 452 -20.33 12.79 8.44
N VAL A 453 -19.68 13.44 9.39
CA VAL A 453 -18.86 12.81 10.43
C VAL A 453 -19.67 11.96 11.42
N ASP A 454 -20.93 12.33 11.66
CA ASP A 454 -21.84 11.65 12.60
C ASP A 454 -22.84 10.74 11.89
N ALA A 455 -22.55 10.37 10.64
CA ALA A 455 -23.41 9.49 9.86
C ALA A 455 -23.46 8.07 10.46
N PRO A 456 -24.64 7.41 10.48
CA PRO A 456 -24.77 6.04 10.92
C PRO A 456 -24.08 5.07 9.96
N ALA A 457 -23.70 3.91 10.50
CA ALA A 457 -23.16 2.76 9.76
C ALA A 457 -24.12 1.55 9.86
N PRO A 458 -24.20 0.68 8.83
CA PRO A 458 -23.53 0.81 7.53
C PRO A 458 -24.15 1.93 6.68
N PRO A 459 -23.38 2.54 5.76
CA PRO A 459 -23.89 3.59 4.88
C PRO A 459 -24.83 3.03 3.81
N HIS A 460 -25.88 3.79 3.50
CA HIS A 460 -26.82 3.50 2.41
C HIS A 460 -26.66 4.54 1.30
N SER A 461 -26.71 4.13 0.04
CA SER A 461 -26.47 5.05 -1.09
C SER A 461 -27.54 6.14 -1.22
N ASP A 462 -28.73 5.92 -0.66
CA ASP A 462 -29.85 6.88 -0.65
C ASP A 462 -29.99 7.68 0.66
N ASP A 463 -29.07 7.51 1.62
CA ASP A 463 -29.14 8.27 2.86
C ASP A 463 -28.74 9.75 2.69
N SER A 464 -29.19 10.59 3.62
CA SER A 464 -28.98 12.04 3.56
C SER A 464 -27.61 12.49 4.08
N TYR A 465 -26.68 11.58 4.33
CA TYR A 465 -25.38 11.90 4.94
C TYR A 465 -24.25 12.02 3.92
N TRP A 466 -24.52 11.81 2.63
CA TRP A 466 -23.58 12.06 1.53
C TRP A 466 -23.53 13.53 1.14
N VAL A 467 -22.33 14.02 0.83
CA VAL A 467 -22.10 15.40 0.41
C VAL A 467 -21.73 15.41 -1.07
N HIS A 468 -22.68 15.78 -1.92
CA HIS A 468 -22.48 16.01 -3.36
C HIS A 468 -21.79 14.85 -4.12
N THR A 469 -21.98 13.60 -3.68
CA THR A 469 -21.40 12.42 -4.35
C THR A 469 -22.15 12.12 -5.64
N ILE A 470 -21.41 11.89 -6.73
CA ILE A 470 -21.98 11.65 -8.06
C ILE A 470 -22.39 10.17 -8.24
N VAL A 471 -23.28 9.92 -9.21
CA VAL A 471 -23.89 8.59 -9.42
C VAL A 471 -22.85 7.51 -9.75
N SER A 472 -21.84 7.80 -10.58
CA SER A 472 -20.80 6.82 -10.92
C SER A 472 -20.02 6.33 -9.70
N VAL A 473 -19.72 7.25 -8.78
CA VAL A 473 -19.03 6.93 -7.53
C VAL A 473 -19.91 6.08 -6.61
N PHE A 474 -21.22 6.27 -6.61
CA PHE A 474 -22.14 5.36 -5.89
C PHE A 474 -22.10 3.95 -6.48
N GLU A 475 -22.08 3.80 -7.81
CA GLU A 475 -21.96 2.48 -8.44
C GLU A 475 -20.67 1.77 -8.02
N GLU A 476 -19.55 2.48 -7.94
CA GLU A 476 -18.27 1.95 -7.46
C GLU A 476 -18.33 1.55 -5.98
N LEU A 477 -18.87 2.43 -5.12
CA LEU A 477 -19.06 2.15 -3.69
C LEU A 477 -19.93 0.91 -3.46
N GLU A 478 -21.05 0.80 -4.17
CA GLU A 478 -21.95 -0.35 -4.09
C GLU A 478 -21.28 -1.63 -4.59
N THR A 479 -20.57 -1.55 -5.72
CA THR A 479 -19.86 -2.70 -6.30
C THR A 479 -18.78 -3.22 -5.35
N LEU A 480 -18.11 -2.34 -4.61
CA LEU A 480 -17.09 -2.70 -3.61
C LEU A 480 -17.64 -3.07 -2.23
N GLY A 481 -18.97 -2.98 -2.04
CA GLY A 481 -19.64 -3.24 -0.77
C GLY A 481 -19.36 -2.16 0.29
N LEU A 482 -19.02 -0.95 -0.12
CA LEU A 482 -18.72 0.21 0.73
C LEU A 482 -19.96 1.06 1.03
N SER A 483 -21.06 0.81 0.33
CA SER A 483 -22.41 1.36 0.53
C SER A 483 -23.46 0.31 0.17
N ILE A 484 -24.59 0.32 0.89
CA ILE A 484 -25.72 -0.56 0.60
C ILE A 484 -26.55 0.07 -0.53
N PRO A 485 -26.77 -0.65 -1.66
CA PRO A 485 -27.54 -0.14 -2.78
C PRO A 485 -29.02 -0.02 -2.44
N VAL A 486 -29.70 0.90 -3.13
CA VAL A 486 -31.17 0.98 -3.08
C VAL A 486 -31.76 -0.31 -3.67
N PRO A 487 -32.71 -0.99 -2.99
CA PRO A 487 -33.36 -2.18 -3.53
C PRO A 487 -34.01 -1.87 -4.89
N LYS A 488 -33.48 -2.48 -5.97
CA LYS A 488 -34.08 -2.34 -7.30
C LYS A 488 -35.45 -3.03 -7.30
N PRO A 489 -36.53 -2.39 -7.81
CA PRO A 489 -37.82 -3.02 -7.91
C PRO A 489 -37.71 -4.30 -8.76
N ALA A 490 -38.40 -5.37 -8.32
CA ALA A 490 -38.35 -6.66 -9.00
C ALA A 490 -38.65 -6.49 -10.50
N PRO A 491 -37.87 -7.14 -11.40
CA PRO A 491 -38.08 -7.00 -12.83
C PRO A 491 -39.51 -7.41 -13.16
N LYS A 492 -40.29 -6.46 -13.73
CA LYS A 492 -41.65 -6.75 -14.20
C LYS A 492 -41.53 -7.89 -15.22
N LYS A 493 -42.05 -9.08 -14.88
CA LYS A 493 -42.17 -10.20 -15.83
C LYS A 493 -42.86 -9.66 -17.08
N ARG A 494 -42.17 -9.68 -18.23
CA ARG A 494 -42.79 -9.36 -19.53
C ARG A 494 -43.95 -10.33 -19.73
N GLY A 495 -45.18 -9.85 -19.53
CA GLY A 495 -46.38 -10.61 -19.83
C GLY A 495 -46.39 -10.96 -21.31
N ARG A 496 -46.59 -12.24 -21.62
CA ARG A 496 -46.83 -12.73 -22.99
C ARG A 496 -48.00 -11.92 -23.58
N PRO A 497 -47.86 -11.31 -24.78
CA PRO A 497 -48.99 -10.62 -25.40
C PRO A 497 -50.16 -11.59 -25.52
N LYS A 498 -51.37 -11.12 -25.13
CA LYS A 498 -52.61 -11.90 -25.24
C LYS A 498 -52.77 -12.34 -26.70
N LYS A 499 -52.80 -13.65 -26.92
CA LYS A 499 -53.19 -14.24 -28.21
C LYS A 499 -54.69 -13.97 -28.35
N GLU A 500 -55.08 -13.17 -29.35
CA GLU A 500 -56.49 -13.06 -29.72
C GLU A 500 -57.02 -14.44 -30.14
N PRO A 501 -58.25 -14.83 -29.74
CA PRO A 501 -58.81 -16.11 -30.14
C PRO A 501 -59.08 -16.10 -31.65
N THR A 502 -58.31 -16.87 -32.41
CA THR A 502 -58.64 -17.18 -33.81
C THR A 502 -59.91 -18.02 -33.86
N GLU A 503 -60.95 -17.51 -34.51
CA GLU A 503 -62.19 -18.25 -34.79
C GLU A 503 -61.88 -19.60 -35.49
N PRO A 504 -62.56 -20.69 -35.11
CA PRO A 504 -62.33 -21.99 -35.73
C PRO A 504 -62.87 -21.97 -37.17
N LYS A 505 -61.97 -22.10 -38.16
CA LYS A 505 -62.36 -22.33 -39.56
C LYS A 505 -63.05 -23.70 -39.69
N PRO A 506 -64.14 -23.80 -40.48
CA PRO A 506 -64.88 -25.05 -40.62
C PRO A 506 -64.07 -26.09 -41.40
N ASN A 507 -64.10 -27.33 -40.92
CA ASN A 507 -63.46 -28.48 -41.56
C ASN A 507 -64.04 -28.73 -42.96
N ARG A 508 -63.18 -28.76 -43.98
CA ARG A 508 -63.55 -29.24 -45.32
C ARG A 508 -63.69 -30.77 -45.33
N PRO A 509 -64.68 -31.34 -46.05
CA PRO A 509 -64.82 -32.79 -46.18
C PRO A 509 -63.67 -33.36 -47.00
N ARG A 510 -63.19 -34.53 -46.60
CA ARG A 510 -62.16 -35.28 -47.32
C ARG A 510 -62.72 -35.80 -48.65
N GLY A 511 -62.04 -35.44 -49.73
CA GLY A 511 -62.11 -36.05 -51.06
C GLY A 511 -60.69 -36.26 -51.54
#